data_AF-A0A970ZSQ2-F1
#
_entry.id   AF-A0A970ZSQ2-F1
#
_cell.length_a   1.000
_cell.length_b   1.000
_cell.length_c   1.000
_cell.angle_alpha   90.00
_cell.angle_beta   90.00
_cell.angle_gamma   90.00
#
_symmetry.space_group_name_H-M   'P 1'
#
loop_
_entity.id
_entity.type
_entity.pdbx_description
1 polymer ?
#
loop_
_entity_poly.entity_id
_entity_poly.type
_entity_poly.pdbx_seq_one_letter_code
_entity_poly.pdbx_strand_id
1 'polypeptide(L)'
;LFQMYEKITGEDPYELPMKIYPAVHYTMGGLWVDYNLMSNVPGLHVLGEANFSDHGANRLGASALMQGLADGYFVIPATLPTYLAGQKAGAVTTDAPEFKQVEGEVKERIETLMSIQGDRSVDSFHRELGTLLWDKCGMARTRESLQEALAEIPRIREEFWKNLKVPGAVDGLNMELEKAWRVADFLDFADIMCHDALAREESCGGHFREEYQFTTDDEDVKNGFTNPGEAKRRDEEFCHVAAWEYKGVGEKPVLHKEPLEYEAVQLSVRSYK
;
A
#
# COMPACT_ATOMS: atom_id res chain seq x y z
N LEU A 1 3.56 -8.72 -25.87
CA LEU A 1 2.68 -9.54 -25.01
C LEU A 1 2.68 -11.00 -25.45
N PHE A 2 2.24 -11.34 -26.67
CA PHE A 2 2.06 -12.75 -27.05
C PHE A 2 3.36 -13.56 -27.04
N GLN A 3 4.43 -13.01 -27.61
CA GLN A 3 5.76 -13.62 -27.51
C GLN A 3 6.26 -13.79 -26.07
N MET A 4 5.86 -12.89 -25.16
CA MET A 4 6.22 -13.01 -23.74
C MET A 4 5.44 -14.15 -23.09
N TYR A 5 4.13 -14.27 -23.38
CA TYR A 5 3.31 -15.39 -22.91
C TYR A 5 3.88 -16.71 -23.41
N GLU A 6 4.11 -16.85 -24.72
CA GLU A 6 4.67 -18.05 -25.35
C GLU A 6 6.02 -18.45 -24.72
N LYS A 7 6.90 -17.49 -24.43
CA LYS A 7 8.18 -17.76 -23.76
C LYS A 7 8.04 -18.25 -22.32
N ILE A 8 7.00 -17.81 -21.60
CA ILE A 8 6.78 -18.16 -20.19
C ILE A 8 6.02 -19.49 -20.07
N THR A 9 5.01 -19.70 -20.91
CA THR A 9 4.08 -20.83 -20.80
C THR A 9 4.35 -21.96 -21.78
N GLY A 10 5.07 -21.69 -22.88
CA GLY A 10 5.27 -22.62 -23.99
C GLY A 10 4.03 -22.81 -24.87
N GLU A 11 2.98 -21.99 -24.70
CA GLU A 11 1.72 -22.06 -25.44
C GLU A 11 1.59 -20.84 -26.36
N ASP A 12 1.24 -21.04 -27.63
CA ASP A 12 0.96 -19.95 -28.57
C ASP A 12 -0.44 -19.35 -28.31
N PRO A 13 -0.55 -18.06 -27.93
CA PRO A 13 -1.83 -17.36 -27.76
C PRO A 13 -2.72 -17.33 -29.00
N TYR A 14 -2.17 -17.52 -30.20
CA TYR A 14 -2.93 -17.60 -31.44
C TYR A 14 -3.63 -18.96 -31.61
N GLU A 15 -3.13 -20.00 -30.95
CA GLU A 15 -3.71 -21.36 -31.01
C GLU A 15 -4.54 -21.69 -29.77
N LEU A 16 -4.10 -21.23 -28.59
CA LEU A 16 -4.76 -21.48 -27.31
C LEU A 16 -5.04 -20.16 -26.57
N PRO A 17 -6.26 -19.94 -26.02
CA PRO A 17 -6.56 -18.77 -25.23
C PRO A 17 -5.60 -18.60 -24.04
N MET A 18 -5.13 -17.37 -23.81
CA MET A 18 -4.28 -17.04 -22.67
C MET A 18 -4.99 -17.32 -21.34
N LYS A 19 -4.29 -18.00 -20.42
CA LYS A 19 -4.77 -18.20 -19.04
C LYS A 19 -4.54 -16.90 -18.25
N ILE A 20 -5.61 -16.32 -17.74
CA ILE A 20 -5.58 -15.06 -16.98
C ILE A 20 -6.28 -15.24 -15.63
N TYR A 21 -5.79 -14.52 -14.62
CA TYR A 21 -6.41 -14.45 -13.29
C TYR A 21 -6.14 -13.06 -12.67
N PRO A 22 -6.97 -12.59 -11.73
CA PRO A 22 -6.70 -11.35 -10.99
C PRO A 22 -5.42 -11.46 -10.17
N ALA A 23 -4.55 -10.47 -10.24
CA ALA A 23 -3.32 -10.38 -9.47
C ALA A 23 -3.16 -8.99 -8.86
N VAL A 24 -2.53 -8.92 -7.69
CA VAL A 24 -2.10 -7.63 -7.11
C VAL A 24 -1.19 -6.93 -8.11
N HIS A 25 -1.47 -5.66 -8.40
CA HIS A 25 -0.82 -4.95 -9.51
C HIS A 25 -0.34 -3.54 -9.16
N TYR A 26 -1.19 -2.73 -8.52
CA TYR A 26 -0.92 -1.31 -8.28
C TYR A 26 -1.45 -0.90 -6.91
N THR A 27 -0.71 -0.03 -6.21
CA THR A 27 -1.14 0.53 -4.93
C THR A 27 -1.75 1.91 -5.17
N MET A 28 -3.06 2.05 -4.95
CA MET A 28 -3.72 3.36 -5.10
C MET A 28 -3.44 4.31 -3.94
N GLY A 29 -3.21 3.77 -2.74
CA GLY A 29 -2.77 4.55 -1.60
C GLY A 29 -1.28 4.89 -1.70
N GLY A 30 -0.79 5.66 -0.74
CA GLY A 30 0.60 6.09 -0.69
C GLY A 30 0.81 7.09 0.42
N LEU A 31 1.95 7.76 0.42
CA LEU A 31 2.20 8.88 1.32
C LEU A 31 1.29 10.06 0.95
N TRP A 32 0.77 10.74 1.97
CA TRP A 32 0.03 11.97 1.79
C TRP A 32 0.95 13.06 1.23
N VAL A 33 0.47 13.79 0.22
CA VAL A 33 1.12 14.93 -0.42
C VAL A 33 0.12 16.05 -0.69
N ASP A 34 0.61 17.29 -0.70
CA ASP A 34 -0.13 18.44 -1.19
C ASP A 34 -0.11 18.54 -2.74
N TYR A 35 -0.76 19.57 -3.29
CA TYR A 35 -0.75 19.85 -4.73
C TYR A 35 0.65 20.13 -5.33
N ASN A 36 1.66 20.36 -4.48
CA ASN A 36 3.05 20.54 -4.91
C ASN A 36 3.85 19.23 -4.89
N LEU A 37 3.20 18.11 -4.56
CA LEU A 37 3.80 16.80 -4.33
C LEU A 37 4.73 16.76 -3.11
N MET A 38 4.56 17.69 -2.17
CA MET A 38 5.31 17.72 -0.90
C MET A 38 4.48 17.03 0.18
N SER A 39 5.12 16.15 0.96
CA SER A 39 4.45 15.49 2.08
C SER A 39 4.24 16.45 3.26
N ASN A 40 3.67 15.93 4.34
CA ASN A 40 3.59 16.65 5.61
C ASN A 40 4.96 16.89 6.29
N VAL A 41 6.06 16.37 5.71
CA VAL A 41 7.44 16.65 6.12
C VAL A 41 8.02 17.69 5.16
N PRO A 42 8.29 18.94 5.61
CA PRO A 42 8.83 19.97 4.74
C PRO A 42 10.10 19.54 4.00
N GLY A 43 10.06 19.65 2.67
CA GLY A 43 11.17 19.26 1.79
C GLY A 43 11.17 17.82 1.31
N LEU A 44 10.34 16.95 1.86
CA LEU A 44 10.14 15.59 1.35
C LEU A 44 9.07 15.61 0.26
N HIS A 45 9.48 15.45 -1.00
CA HIS A 45 8.56 15.35 -2.12
C HIS A 45 8.37 13.89 -2.54
N VAL A 46 7.14 13.49 -2.84
CA VAL A 46 6.77 12.10 -3.16
C VAL A 46 5.94 12.06 -4.44
N LEU A 47 6.41 11.29 -5.43
CA LEU A 47 5.88 11.29 -6.79
C LEU A 47 5.48 9.87 -7.22
N GLY A 48 4.57 9.78 -8.19
CA GLY A 48 4.14 8.54 -8.81
C GLY A 48 3.39 7.62 -7.85
N GLU A 49 3.58 6.31 -8.00
CA GLU A 49 2.87 5.29 -7.19
C GLU A 49 3.19 5.35 -5.69
N ALA A 50 4.19 6.13 -5.27
CA ALA A 50 4.48 6.32 -3.86
C ALA A 50 3.54 7.32 -3.16
N ASN A 51 2.78 8.14 -3.90
CA ASN A 51 1.79 9.07 -3.35
C ASN A 51 0.34 8.60 -3.61
N PHE A 52 -0.63 9.23 -2.95
CA PHE A 52 -2.03 8.80 -2.95
C PHE A 52 -2.96 9.53 -3.94
N SER A 53 -2.51 10.64 -4.55
CA SER A 53 -3.40 11.77 -4.89
C SER A 53 -4.36 11.55 -6.06
N ASP A 54 -3.99 10.74 -7.06
CA ASP A 54 -4.64 10.83 -8.38
C ASP A 54 -5.64 9.72 -8.72
N HIS A 55 -5.59 8.58 -8.03
CA HIS A 55 -6.29 7.36 -8.49
C HIS A 55 -7.51 6.99 -7.65
N GLY A 56 -7.72 7.65 -6.51
CA GLY A 56 -8.81 7.36 -5.59
C GLY A 56 -8.90 5.88 -5.24
N ALA A 57 -10.12 5.33 -5.18
CA ALA A 57 -10.33 3.94 -4.79
C ALA A 57 -10.08 2.91 -5.92
N ASN A 58 -9.91 3.34 -7.17
CA ASN A 58 -9.64 2.43 -8.29
C ASN A 58 -9.00 3.19 -9.46
N ARG A 59 -7.75 2.86 -9.75
CA ARG A 59 -7.01 3.42 -10.88
C ARG A 59 -7.62 3.01 -12.24
N LEU A 60 -7.65 3.95 -13.18
CA LEU A 60 -7.99 3.65 -14.59
C LEU A 60 -6.77 3.10 -15.36
N GLY A 61 -7.03 2.22 -16.33
CA GLY A 61 -5.98 1.65 -17.18
C GLY A 61 -5.10 2.74 -17.82
N ALA A 62 -3.80 2.49 -17.92
CA ALA A 62 -2.78 3.41 -18.46
C ALA A 62 -2.53 4.75 -17.69
N SER A 63 -3.31 5.10 -16.66
CA SER A 63 -3.14 6.40 -15.97
C SER A 63 -1.88 6.49 -15.09
N ALA A 64 -1.30 5.38 -14.60
CA ALA A 64 -0.11 5.42 -13.74
C ALA A 64 1.12 6.02 -14.46
N LEU A 65 1.31 5.70 -15.74
CA LEU A 65 2.40 6.29 -16.52
C LEU A 65 2.14 7.78 -16.80
N MET A 66 0.87 8.15 -16.95
CA MET A 66 0.47 9.54 -17.11
C MET A 66 0.74 10.34 -15.83
N GLN A 67 0.44 9.78 -14.66
CA GLN A 67 0.79 10.35 -13.36
C GLN A 67 2.31 10.52 -13.25
N GLY A 68 3.10 9.47 -13.49
CA GLY A 68 4.56 9.57 -13.42
C GLY A 68 5.14 10.64 -14.35
N LEU A 69 4.57 10.78 -15.56
CA LEU A 69 4.92 11.87 -16.48
C LEU A 69 4.49 13.23 -15.95
N ALA A 70 3.27 13.36 -15.42
CA ALA A 70 2.75 14.62 -14.92
C ALA A 70 3.52 15.11 -13.69
N ASP A 71 3.69 14.25 -12.70
CA ASP A 71 4.42 14.52 -11.47
C ASP A 71 5.86 14.92 -11.78
N GLY A 72 6.54 14.11 -12.60
CA GLY A 72 7.96 14.26 -12.90
C GLY A 72 8.29 15.38 -13.88
N TYR A 73 7.41 15.67 -14.84
CA TYR A 73 7.69 16.61 -15.93
C TYR A 73 6.98 17.96 -15.78
N PHE A 74 5.82 18.01 -15.13
CA PHE A 74 5.04 19.24 -15.03
C PHE A 74 4.98 19.79 -13.60
N VAL A 75 4.73 18.95 -12.60
CA VAL A 75 4.52 19.44 -11.22
C VAL A 75 5.86 19.73 -10.53
N ILE A 76 6.69 18.71 -10.34
CA ILE A 76 7.93 18.86 -9.55
C ILE A 76 8.90 19.91 -10.13
N PRO A 77 9.05 20.09 -11.45
CA PRO A 77 9.95 21.12 -11.97
C PRO A 77 9.45 22.55 -11.70
N ALA A 78 8.15 22.73 -11.46
CA ALA A 78 7.56 24.02 -11.12
C ALA A 78 7.56 24.28 -9.60
N THR A 79 7.49 23.24 -8.78
CA THR A 79 7.27 23.37 -7.33
C THR A 79 8.56 23.25 -6.52
N LEU A 80 9.44 22.30 -6.86
CA LEU A 80 10.68 22.07 -6.13
C LEU A 80 11.62 23.30 -6.11
N PRO A 81 11.83 24.05 -7.21
CA PRO A 81 12.67 25.25 -7.17
C PRO A 81 12.15 26.32 -6.19
N THR A 82 10.83 26.43 -6.04
CA THR A 82 10.20 27.35 -5.10
C THR A 82 10.52 26.98 -3.66
N TYR A 83 10.46 25.69 -3.31
CA TYR A 83 10.92 25.20 -2.01
C TYR A 83 12.42 25.48 -1.81
N LEU A 84 13.25 25.12 -2.80
CA LEU A 84 14.71 25.26 -2.74
C LEU A 84 15.19 26.72 -2.64
N ALA A 85 14.45 27.67 -3.23
CA ALA A 85 14.79 29.09 -3.15
C ALA A 85 14.75 29.64 -1.72
N GLY A 86 13.95 29.02 -0.84
CA GLY A 86 13.91 29.32 0.60
C GLY A 86 14.99 28.61 1.41
N GLN A 87 15.75 27.68 0.81
CA GLN A 87 16.76 26.88 1.50
C GLN A 87 18.15 27.50 1.35
N LYS A 88 18.96 27.36 2.40
CA LYS A 88 20.38 27.70 2.36
C LYS A 88 21.20 26.43 2.16
N ALA A 89 21.97 26.36 1.07
CA ALA A 89 22.86 25.25 0.80
C ALA A 89 23.82 25.01 1.98
N GLY A 90 23.94 23.76 2.42
CA GLY A 90 24.75 23.36 3.57
C GLY A 90 24.16 23.69 4.95
N ALA A 91 22.92 24.17 5.04
CA ALA A 91 22.26 24.36 6.33
C ALA A 91 21.96 23.04 7.07
N VAL A 92 21.78 21.95 6.31
CA VAL A 92 21.64 20.59 6.84
C VAL A 92 22.93 19.84 6.58
N THR A 93 23.48 19.20 7.61
CA THR A 93 24.73 18.43 7.56
C THR A 93 24.58 17.11 8.30
N THR A 94 25.46 16.16 8.03
CA THR A 94 25.52 14.87 8.74
C THR A 94 25.99 15.00 10.19
N ASP A 95 26.43 16.19 10.61
CA ASP A 95 26.80 16.45 12.00
C ASP A 95 25.62 16.71 12.92
N ALA A 96 24.44 16.97 12.34
CA ALA A 96 23.21 17.21 13.06
C ALA A 96 22.90 16.04 14.00
N PRO A 97 22.45 16.31 15.24
CA PRO A 97 22.12 15.26 16.20
C PRO A 97 21.04 14.32 15.68
N GLU A 98 20.07 14.80 14.90
CA GLU A 98 19.02 13.99 14.28
C GLU A 98 19.61 12.99 13.27
N PHE A 99 20.60 13.41 12.47
CA PHE A 99 21.27 12.50 11.52
C PHE A 99 22.04 11.41 12.26
N LYS A 100 22.83 11.77 13.29
CA LYS A 100 23.61 10.81 14.09
C LYS A 100 22.72 9.82 14.83
N GLN A 101 21.57 10.27 15.31
CA GLN A 101 20.58 9.41 15.93
C GLN A 101 20.08 8.36 14.94
N VAL A 102 19.55 8.78 13.79
CA VAL A 102 19.00 7.87 12.77
C VAL A 102 20.08 6.94 12.21
N GLU A 103 21.30 7.43 11.99
CA GLU A 103 22.41 6.57 11.58
C GLU A 103 22.70 5.47 12.61
N GLY A 104 22.65 5.80 13.90
CA GLY A 104 22.79 4.85 15.00
C GLY A 104 21.67 3.81 15.01
N GLU A 105 20.41 4.25 14.91
CA GLU A 105 19.22 3.38 14.87
C GLU A 105 19.28 2.39 13.69
N VAL A 106 19.71 2.86 12.51
CA VAL A 106 19.89 2.00 11.33
C VAL A 106 20.97 0.95 11.57
N LYS A 107 22.13 1.33 12.14
CA LYS A 107 23.21 0.38 12.47
C LYS A 107 22.74 -0.66 13.49
N GLU A 108 22.08 -0.22 14.56
CA GLU A 108 21.53 -1.11 15.58
C GLU A 108 20.51 -2.09 15.00
N ARG A 109 19.67 -1.64 14.07
CA ARG A 109 18.70 -2.50 13.38
C ARG A 109 19.38 -3.57 12.52
N ILE A 110 20.43 -3.20 11.77
CA ILE A 110 21.24 -4.15 11.00
C ILE A 110 21.86 -5.19 11.94
N GLU A 111 22.50 -4.73 13.02
CA GLU A 111 23.14 -5.59 14.02
C GLU A 111 22.12 -6.52 14.68
N THR A 112 20.94 -6.00 15.03
CA THR A 112 19.84 -6.79 15.59
C THR A 112 19.45 -7.91 14.65
N LEU A 113 19.12 -7.61 13.38
CA LEU A 113 18.73 -8.62 12.39
C LEU A 113 19.79 -9.72 12.22
N MET A 114 21.07 -9.35 12.20
CA MET A 114 22.18 -10.29 12.05
C MET A 114 22.49 -11.07 13.33
N SER A 115 22.12 -10.54 14.49
CA SER A 115 22.31 -11.20 15.79
C SER A 115 21.32 -12.35 16.02
N ILE A 116 20.17 -12.36 15.32
CA ILE A 116 19.18 -13.42 15.45
C ILE A 116 19.75 -14.70 14.81
N GLN A 117 19.94 -15.73 15.63
CA GLN A 117 20.48 -17.04 15.23
C GLN A 117 19.38 -18.09 15.24
N GLY A 118 18.24 -17.77 14.62
CA GLY A 118 17.12 -18.69 14.50
C GLY A 118 17.28 -19.73 13.40
N ASP A 119 16.19 -20.42 13.12
CA ASP A 119 16.13 -21.54 12.16
C ASP A 119 15.24 -21.24 10.95
N ARG A 120 14.48 -20.14 10.96
CA ARG A 120 13.56 -19.77 9.87
C ARG A 120 14.20 -18.80 8.90
N SER A 121 14.10 -19.09 7.60
CA SER A 121 14.59 -18.19 6.55
C SER A 121 13.70 -16.95 6.39
N VAL A 122 14.28 -15.89 5.84
CA VAL A 122 13.55 -14.66 5.46
C VAL A 122 12.36 -14.98 4.55
N ASP A 123 12.56 -15.87 3.57
CA ASP A 123 11.50 -16.35 2.67
C ASP A 123 10.32 -17.00 3.40
N SER A 124 10.59 -17.73 4.48
CA SER A 124 9.54 -18.38 5.25
C SER A 124 8.56 -17.34 5.82
N PHE A 125 9.09 -16.27 6.42
CA PHE A 125 8.28 -15.18 6.96
C PHE A 125 7.57 -14.37 5.87
N HIS A 126 8.26 -14.08 4.77
CA HIS A 126 7.66 -13.35 3.66
C HIS A 126 6.44 -14.10 3.08
N ARG A 127 6.57 -15.43 2.90
CA ARG A 127 5.47 -16.28 2.40
C ARG A 127 4.35 -16.43 3.41
N GLU A 128 4.66 -16.55 4.69
CA GLU A 128 3.66 -16.64 5.76
C GLU A 128 2.80 -15.37 5.82
N LEU A 129 3.45 -14.20 5.89
CA LEU A 129 2.75 -12.91 5.90
C LEU A 129 1.97 -12.68 4.59
N GLY A 130 2.59 -12.98 3.45
CA GLY A 130 1.94 -12.82 2.14
C GLY A 130 0.71 -13.71 1.98
N THR A 131 0.78 -14.97 2.42
CA THR A 131 -0.38 -15.90 2.43
C THR A 131 -1.47 -15.37 3.36
N LEU A 132 -1.12 -14.91 4.57
CA LEU A 132 -2.11 -14.35 5.50
C LEU A 132 -2.85 -13.16 4.88
N LEU A 133 -2.13 -12.20 4.30
CA LEU A 133 -2.76 -11.04 3.66
C LEU A 133 -3.57 -11.42 2.43
N TRP A 134 -3.10 -12.36 1.61
CA TRP A 134 -3.85 -12.86 0.45
C TRP A 134 -5.19 -13.46 0.87
N ASP A 135 -5.18 -14.28 1.92
CA ASP A 135 -6.37 -15.00 2.39
C ASP A 135 -7.34 -14.09 3.18
N LYS A 136 -6.82 -13.09 3.90
CA LYS A 136 -7.60 -12.34 4.91
C LYS A 136 -7.83 -10.87 4.59
N CYS A 137 -6.95 -10.24 3.81
CA CYS A 137 -7.03 -8.84 3.39
C CYS A 137 -6.89 -8.71 1.85
N GLY A 138 -7.24 -9.77 1.11
CA GLY A 138 -7.11 -9.86 -0.34
C GLY A 138 -8.18 -9.08 -1.11
N MET A 139 -8.70 -9.69 -2.18
CA MET A 139 -9.70 -9.06 -3.05
C MET A 139 -11.04 -8.84 -2.35
N ALA A 140 -11.56 -9.88 -1.69
CA ALA A 140 -12.76 -9.83 -0.87
C ALA A 140 -12.37 -9.92 0.60
N ARG A 141 -13.09 -9.18 1.44
CA ARG A 141 -12.77 -8.99 2.85
C ARG A 141 -14.04 -9.08 3.67
N THR A 142 -13.92 -9.57 4.89
CA THR A 142 -14.97 -9.45 5.91
C THR A 142 -14.37 -8.88 7.19
N ARG A 143 -15.21 -8.40 8.10
CA ARG A 143 -14.79 -7.95 9.42
C ARG A 143 -14.02 -9.05 10.13
N GLU A 144 -14.51 -10.29 10.06
CA GLU A 144 -13.90 -11.45 10.69
C GLU A 144 -12.52 -11.74 10.08
N SER A 145 -12.40 -11.76 8.74
CA SER A 145 -11.13 -12.02 8.08
C SER A 145 -10.07 -10.98 8.47
N LEU A 146 -10.45 -9.71 8.51
CA LEU A 146 -9.54 -8.61 8.87
C LEU A 146 -9.15 -8.64 10.35
N GLN A 147 -10.07 -9.00 11.25
CA GLN A 147 -9.77 -9.17 12.68
C GLN A 147 -8.84 -10.37 12.92
N GLU A 148 -9.00 -11.47 12.19
CA GLU A 148 -8.07 -12.60 12.23
C GLU A 148 -6.67 -12.20 11.77
N ALA A 149 -6.55 -11.42 10.68
CA ALA A 149 -5.25 -10.91 10.23
C ALA A 149 -4.56 -10.04 11.30
N LEU A 150 -5.30 -9.10 11.91
CA LEU A 150 -4.79 -8.24 12.98
C LEU A 150 -4.37 -9.00 14.24
N ALA A 151 -4.95 -10.19 14.49
CA ALA A 151 -4.53 -11.04 15.60
C ALA A 151 -3.26 -11.84 15.28
N GLU A 152 -3.07 -12.25 14.03
CA GLU A 152 -1.94 -13.11 13.62
C GLU A 152 -0.68 -12.32 13.22
N ILE A 153 -0.80 -11.10 12.67
CA ILE A 153 0.36 -10.26 12.31
C ILE A 153 1.32 -10.03 13.49
N PRO A 154 0.85 -9.67 14.71
CA PRO A 154 1.73 -9.55 15.87
C PRO A 154 2.49 -10.84 16.20
N ARG A 155 1.88 -12.01 15.99
CA ARG A 155 2.51 -13.31 16.24
C ARG A 155 3.61 -13.61 15.24
N ILE A 156 3.35 -13.38 13.95
CA ILE A 156 4.35 -13.54 12.89
C ILE A 156 5.52 -12.60 13.14
N ARG A 157 5.24 -11.36 13.54
CA ARG A 157 6.24 -10.35 13.89
C ARG A 157 7.10 -10.78 15.07
N GLU A 158 6.49 -11.24 16.16
CA GLU A 158 7.24 -11.74 17.31
C GLU A 158 8.14 -12.92 16.93
N GLU A 159 7.63 -13.85 16.13
CA GLU A 159 8.39 -15.00 15.65
C GLU A 159 9.54 -14.57 14.73
N PHE A 160 9.34 -13.55 13.88
CA PHE A 160 10.37 -12.96 13.05
C PHE A 160 11.54 -12.44 13.90
N TRP A 161 11.26 -11.63 14.93
CA TRP A 161 12.31 -11.06 15.79
C TRP A 161 12.98 -12.09 16.71
N LYS A 162 12.38 -13.28 16.90
CA LYS A 162 12.93 -14.35 17.73
C LYS A 162 13.71 -15.41 16.94
N ASN A 163 13.26 -15.72 15.73
CA ASN A 163 13.66 -16.96 15.03
C ASN A 163 14.10 -16.76 13.57
N LEU A 164 14.33 -15.51 13.15
CA LEU A 164 14.93 -15.21 11.86
C LEU A 164 16.36 -15.76 11.74
N LYS A 165 16.70 -16.24 10.55
CA LYS A 165 18.07 -16.55 10.14
C LYS A 165 18.43 -15.77 8.89
N VAL A 166 19.39 -14.87 9.02
CA VAL A 166 19.99 -14.14 7.89
C VAL A 166 21.37 -14.70 7.60
N PRO A 167 21.59 -15.42 6.48
CA PRO A 167 22.92 -15.89 6.12
C PRO A 167 23.81 -14.76 5.61
N GLY A 168 25.12 -15.01 5.58
CA GLY A 168 26.10 -14.06 5.04
C GLY A 168 26.67 -13.10 6.10
N ALA A 169 27.31 -12.04 5.62
CA ALA A 169 27.90 -10.99 6.45
C ALA A 169 27.13 -9.67 6.28
N VAL A 170 27.36 -8.73 7.20
CA VAL A 170 26.88 -7.35 7.08
C VAL A 170 27.59 -6.64 5.92
N ASP A 171 28.91 -6.84 5.82
CA ASP A 171 29.73 -6.15 4.83
C ASP A 171 29.54 -6.73 3.43
N GLY A 172 29.22 -5.87 2.47
CA GLY A 172 29.05 -6.21 1.06
C GLY A 172 27.59 -6.38 0.64
N LEU A 173 27.37 -7.04 -0.50
CA LEU A 173 26.03 -7.24 -1.06
C LEU A 173 25.36 -8.46 -0.42
N ASN A 174 24.58 -8.25 0.63
CA ASN A 174 23.77 -9.28 1.27
C ASN A 174 22.27 -9.09 0.94
N MET A 175 21.79 -9.78 -0.11
CA MET A 175 20.40 -9.70 -0.54
C MET A 175 19.41 -10.26 0.50
N GLU A 176 19.83 -11.23 1.31
CA GLU A 176 18.95 -11.78 2.37
C GLU A 176 18.78 -10.79 3.53
N LEU A 177 19.82 -10.02 3.87
CA LEU A 177 19.72 -8.92 4.82
C LEU A 177 18.79 -7.82 4.32
N GLU A 178 18.95 -7.40 3.05
CA GLU A 178 18.06 -6.42 2.43
C GLU A 178 16.60 -6.88 2.45
N LYS A 179 16.36 -8.15 2.11
CA LYS A 179 15.04 -8.76 2.13
C LYS A 179 14.48 -8.87 3.55
N ALA A 180 15.31 -9.21 4.54
CA ALA A 180 14.90 -9.26 5.94
C ALA A 180 14.39 -7.90 6.40
N TRP A 181 15.10 -6.83 6.02
CA TRP A 181 14.67 -5.47 6.29
C TRP A 181 13.30 -5.16 5.66
N ARG A 182 13.14 -5.48 4.36
CA ARG A 182 11.84 -5.28 3.67
C ARG A 182 10.71 -6.07 4.33
N VAL A 183 10.96 -7.30 4.78
CA VAL A 183 9.95 -8.11 5.49
C VAL A 183 9.61 -7.47 6.85
N ALA A 184 10.58 -6.89 7.55
CA ALA A 184 10.30 -6.12 8.75
C ALA A 184 9.36 -4.94 8.46
N ASP A 185 9.61 -4.18 7.39
CA ASP A 185 8.72 -3.09 6.97
C ASP A 185 7.33 -3.61 6.53
N PHE A 186 7.27 -4.76 5.87
CA PHE A 186 6.01 -5.37 5.47
C PHE A 186 5.15 -5.80 6.66
N LEU A 187 5.75 -6.21 7.78
CA LEU A 187 5.01 -6.53 9.01
C LEU A 187 4.31 -5.30 9.59
N ASP A 188 4.96 -4.13 9.51
CA ASP A 188 4.36 -2.84 9.89
C ASP A 188 3.27 -2.41 8.92
N PHE A 189 3.56 -2.51 7.63
CA PHE A 189 2.61 -2.11 6.60
C PHE A 189 1.36 -3.00 6.56
N ALA A 190 1.51 -4.31 6.79
CA ALA A 190 0.41 -5.27 6.85
C ALA A 190 -0.61 -4.91 7.93
N ASP A 191 -0.13 -4.48 9.10
CA ASP A 191 -0.96 -4.09 10.23
C ASP A 191 -1.80 -2.85 9.90
N ILE A 192 -1.14 -1.80 9.38
CA ILE A 192 -1.81 -0.57 8.94
C ILE A 192 -2.82 -0.85 7.82
N MET A 193 -2.45 -1.68 6.84
CA MET A 193 -3.35 -2.07 5.74
C MET A 193 -4.61 -2.77 6.25
N CYS A 194 -4.48 -3.68 7.21
CA CYS A 194 -5.63 -4.36 7.80
C CYS A 194 -6.48 -3.40 8.63
N HIS A 195 -5.86 -2.47 9.36
CA HIS A 195 -6.57 -1.43 10.11
C HIS A 195 -7.35 -0.49 9.19
N ASP A 196 -6.77 -0.05 8.07
CA ASP A 196 -7.45 0.75 7.05
C ASP A 196 -8.65 0.00 6.47
N ALA A 197 -8.43 -1.25 6.05
CA ALA A 197 -9.49 -2.07 5.48
C ALA A 197 -10.61 -2.38 6.50
N LEU A 198 -10.28 -2.51 7.78
CA LEU A 198 -11.27 -2.78 8.83
C LEU A 198 -12.10 -1.53 9.14
N ALA A 199 -11.45 -0.36 9.21
CA ALA A 199 -12.09 0.90 9.54
C ALA A 199 -13.02 1.41 8.43
N ARG A 200 -12.73 1.06 7.17
CA ARG A 200 -13.58 1.38 6.02
C ARG A 200 -14.66 0.30 5.86
N GLU A 201 -15.86 0.62 6.32
CA GLU A 201 -17.00 -0.30 6.34
C GLU A 201 -17.93 -0.06 5.14
N GLU A 202 -17.39 -0.15 3.93
CA GLU A 202 -18.12 -0.04 2.67
C GLU A 202 -17.44 -0.90 1.58
N SER A 203 -18.02 -0.98 0.38
CA SER A 203 -17.25 -1.41 -0.80
C SER A 203 -17.12 -0.27 -1.80
N CYS A 204 -15.89 0.09 -2.12
CA CYS A 204 -15.55 1.18 -3.03
C CYS A 204 -14.28 0.84 -3.84
N GLY A 205 -14.41 0.74 -5.16
CA GLY A 205 -13.28 0.48 -6.05
C GLY A 205 -12.59 -0.87 -5.75
N GLY A 206 -11.27 -0.85 -5.55
CA GLY A 206 -10.47 -2.03 -5.19
C GLY A 206 -10.58 -2.45 -3.71
N HIS A 207 -11.36 -1.73 -2.90
CA HIS A 207 -11.73 -2.14 -1.56
C HIS A 207 -13.13 -2.78 -1.59
N PHE A 208 -13.20 -4.09 -1.38
CA PHE A 208 -14.46 -4.84 -1.40
C PHE A 208 -14.67 -5.59 -0.08
N ARG A 209 -15.72 -5.20 0.63
CA ARG A 209 -16.22 -5.82 1.86
C ARG A 209 -17.51 -6.56 1.54
N GLU A 210 -17.54 -7.87 1.74
CA GLU A 210 -18.69 -8.69 1.37
C GLU A 210 -19.97 -8.28 2.11
N GLU A 211 -19.85 -7.67 3.28
CA GLU A 211 -20.99 -7.16 4.05
C GLU A 211 -21.64 -5.92 3.40
N TYR A 212 -20.92 -5.27 2.46
CA TYR A 212 -21.31 -4.02 1.81
C TYR A 212 -21.31 -4.17 0.30
N GLN A 213 -22.15 -5.07 -0.20
CA GLN A 213 -22.41 -5.26 -1.63
C GLN A 213 -23.91 -5.12 -1.91
N PHE A 214 -24.26 -4.82 -3.16
CA PHE A 214 -25.66 -4.82 -3.59
C PHE A 214 -26.24 -6.24 -3.48
N THR A 215 -27.45 -6.36 -2.97
CA THR A 215 -28.18 -7.64 -2.87
C THR A 215 -29.36 -7.67 -3.83
N THR A 216 -29.99 -8.83 -4.02
CA THR A 216 -31.21 -8.97 -4.82
C THR A 216 -32.39 -8.15 -4.29
N ASP A 217 -32.33 -7.75 -3.02
CA ASP A 217 -33.39 -7.00 -2.36
C ASP A 217 -33.25 -5.48 -2.55
N ASP A 218 -32.09 -5.01 -3.03
CA ASP A 218 -31.87 -3.59 -3.31
C ASP A 218 -32.71 -3.12 -4.51
N GLU A 219 -33.32 -1.94 -4.38
CA GLU A 219 -34.16 -1.35 -5.44
C GLU A 219 -33.39 -1.10 -6.73
N ASP A 220 -32.11 -0.72 -6.63
CA ASP A 220 -31.21 -0.54 -7.78
C ASP A 220 -30.90 -1.86 -8.52
N VAL A 221 -31.01 -3.00 -7.83
CA VAL A 221 -30.89 -4.31 -8.47
C VAL A 221 -32.22 -4.70 -9.11
N LYS A 222 -33.34 -4.48 -8.41
CA LYS A 222 -34.69 -4.78 -8.92
C LYS A 222 -35.06 -3.97 -10.16
N ASN A 223 -34.66 -2.71 -10.22
CA ASN A 223 -34.90 -1.83 -11.37
C ASN A 223 -33.88 -2.05 -12.52
N GLY A 224 -32.88 -2.91 -12.30
CA GLY A 224 -31.88 -3.31 -13.29
C GLY A 224 -30.68 -2.36 -13.44
N PHE A 225 -30.57 -1.31 -12.62
CA PHE A 225 -29.50 -0.31 -12.66
C PHE A 225 -28.12 -0.90 -12.31
N THR A 226 -28.07 -1.83 -11.35
CA THR A 226 -26.85 -2.56 -10.96
C THR A 226 -27.11 -4.07 -10.86
N ASN A 227 -26.10 -4.85 -10.48
CA ASN A 227 -26.19 -6.28 -10.28
C ASN A 227 -25.97 -6.65 -8.80
N PRO A 228 -26.54 -7.76 -8.31
CA PRO A 228 -26.17 -8.27 -7.00
C PRO A 228 -24.69 -8.66 -7.01
N GLY A 229 -24.01 -8.40 -5.90
CA GLY A 229 -22.58 -8.63 -5.76
C GLY A 229 -21.69 -7.44 -6.13
N GLU A 230 -22.26 -6.38 -6.70
CA GLU A 230 -21.51 -5.16 -7.01
C GLU A 230 -21.18 -4.37 -5.74
N ALA A 231 -20.07 -3.63 -5.78
CA ALA A 231 -19.62 -2.80 -4.68
C ALA A 231 -20.66 -1.73 -4.29
N LYS A 232 -21.07 -1.69 -3.02
CA LYS A 232 -22.01 -0.72 -2.48
C LYS A 232 -21.28 0.27 -1.57
N ARG A 233 -21.12 1.50 -2.06
CA ARG A 233 -20.50 2.60 -1.28
C ARG A 233 -21.45 3.11 -0.21
N ARG A 234 -20.88 3.65 0.86
CA ARG A 234 -21.59 4.38 1.92
C ARG A 234 -21.08 5.82 1.95
N ASP A 235 -21.43 6.56 0.89
CA ASP A 235 -20.89 7.89 0.60
C ASP A 235 -21.11 8.88 1.77
N GLU A 236 -22.20 8.78 2.54
CA GLU A 236 -22.46 9.64 3.71
C GLU A 236 -21.41 9.50 4.84
N GLU A 237 -20.76 8.34 4.94
CA GLU A 237 -19.83 8.01 6.03
C GLU A 237 -18.36 7.97 5.56
N PHE A 238 -18.14 7.60 4.30
CA PHE A 238 -16.82 7.24 3.79
C PHE A 238 -16.31 8.11 2.63
N CYS A 239 -16.99 9.23 2.34
CA CYS A 239 -16.51 10.27 1.42
C CYS A 239 -15.36 11.11 2.02
N HIS A 240 -14.23 10.45 2.28
CA HIS A 240 -13.01 11.06 2.79
C HIS A 240 -11.77 10.24 2.40
N VAL A 241 -10.63 10.92 2.33
CA VAL A 241 -9.31 10.32 2.34
C VAL A 241 -8.98 9.89 3.77
N ALA A 242 -8.39 8.70 3.91
CA ALA A 242 -7.88 8.19 5.18
C ALA A 242 -6.35 8.29 5.18
N ALA A 243 -5.79 9.02 6.15
CA ALA A 243 -4.36 9.10 6.40
C ALA A 243 -4.06 8.52 7.78
N TRP A 244 -3.16 7.53 7.85
CA TRP A 244 -2.85 6.81 9.08
C TRP A 244 -1.52 7.29 9.67
N GLU A 245 -1.56 7.79 10.90
CA GLU A 245 -0.37 8.13 11.68
C GLU A 245 0.11 6.90 12.45
N TYR A 246 1.35 6.49 12.17
CA TYR A 246 2.02 5.42 12.90
C TYR A 246 2.44 5.89 14.31
N LYS A 247 2.05 5.13 15.33
CA LYS A 247 2.35 5.44 16.75
C LYS A 247 3.47 4.58 17.34
N GLY A 248 4.01 3.64 16.58
CA GLY A 248 4.98 2.66 17.04
C GLY A 248 4.46 1.23 16.93
N VAL A 249 5.37 0.26 17.05
CA VAL A 249 5.04 -1.16 16.91
C VAL A 249 4.08 -1.59 18.03
N GLY A 250 2.96 -2.21 17.66
CA GLY A 250 1.96 -2.71 18.60
C GLY A 250 1.00 -1.65 19.13
N GLU A 251 1.21 -0.38 18.80
CA GLU A 251 0.29 0.71 19.11
C GLU A 251 -0.69 0.90 17.96
N LYS A 252 -1.98 1.03 18.29
CA LYS A 252 -3.01 1.24 17.27
C LYS A 252 -2.75 2.55 16.51
N PRO A 253 -2.71 2.54 15.17
CA PRO A 253 -2.48 3.75 14.40
C PRO A 253 -3.66 4.72 14.52
N VAL A 254 -3.38 6.02 14.36
CA VAL A 254 -4.40 7.08 14.44
C VAL A 254 -4.88 7.45 13.05
N LEU A 255 -6.20 7.40 12.86
CA LEU A 255 -6.83 7.79 11.59
C LEU A 255 -7.09 9.31 11.56
N HIS A 256 -6.49 9.97 10.59
CA HIS A 256 -6.81 11.33 10.17
C HIS A 256 -7.71 11.27 8.92
N LYS A 257 -8.81 12.02 8.94
CA LYS A 257 -9.78 12.05 7.83
C LYS A 257 -9.76 13.41 7.16
N GLU A 258 -9.62 13.40 5.84
CA GLU A 258 -9.74 14.58 5.00
C GLU A 258 -11.01 14.44 4.14
N PRO A 259 -12.05 15.26 4.38
CA PRO A 259 -13.30 15.19 3.61
C PRO A 259 -13.07 15.40 2.12
N LEU A 260 -13.76 14.62 1.28
CA LEU A 260 -13.78 14.83 -0.15
C LEU A 260 -15.03 15.62 -0.53
N GLU A 261 -14.84 16.82 -1.08
CA GLU A 261 -15.91 17.68 -1.58
C GLU A 261 -15.91 17.68 -3.11
N TYR A 262 -17.05 17.30 -3.70
CA TYR A 262 -17.19 17.20 -5.15
C TYR A 262 -18.08 18.33 -5.68
N GLU A 263 -17.46 19.34 -6.31
CA GLU A 263 -18.18 20.48 -6.88
C GLU A 263 -18.63 20.22 -8.32
N ALA A 264 -17.73 19.70 -9.16
CA ALA A 264 -17.93 19.60 -10.60
C ALA A 264 -18.68 18.34 -11.06
N VAL A 265 -18.55 17.24 -10.31
CA VAL A 265 -19.16 15.93 -10.65
C VAL A 265 -19.85 15.39 -9.41
N GLN A 266 -21.16 15.23 -9.46
CA GLN A 266 -21.93 14.67 -8.35
C GLN A 266 -21.70 13.17 -8.24
N LEU A 267 -21.67 12.65 -7.01
CA LEU A 267 -21.54 11.21 -6.75
C LEU A 267 -22.77 10.48 -7.31
N SER A 268 -22.53 9.40 -8.03
CA SER A 268 -23.55 8.46 -8.47
C SER A 268 -23.09 7.03 -8.21
N VAL A 269 -24.05 6.10 -8.16
CA VAL A 269 -23.74 4.67 -8.20
C VAL A 269 -23.03 4.37 -9.52
N ARG A 270 -21.88 3.70 -9.43
CA ARG A 270 -21.05 3.36 -10.60
C ARG A 270 -21.38 1.92 -11.01
N SER A 271 -22.05 1.76 -12.14
CA SER A 271 -22.37 0.47 -12.77
C SER A 271 -21.81 0.47 -14.19
N TYR A 272 -21.19 -0.64 -14.61
CA TYR A 272 -20.65 -0.84 -15.97
C TYR A 272 -21.58 -1.66 -16.87
N LYS A 273 -22.80 -1.89 -16.39
CA LYS A 273 -23.84 -2.58 -17.14
C LYS A 273 -24.33 -1.77 -18.34
#